data_AF-A0A3Q2V3R3-F1
#
_entry.id   AF-A0A3Q2V3R3-F1
#
_cell.length_a   1.000
_cell.length_b   1.000
_cell.length_c   1.000
_cell.angle_alpha   90.00
_cell.angle_beta   90.00
_cell.angle_gamma   90.00
#
_symmetry.space_group_name_H-M   'P 1'
#
loop_
_entity.id
_entity.type
_entity.pdbx_description
1 polymer ?
#
loop_
_entity_poly.entity_id
_entity_poly.type
_entity_poly.pdbx_seq_one_letter_code
_entity_poly.pdbx_strand_id
1 'polypeptide(L)'
;MTSGGNSLTAAVLLIIMMKVFSVLTQSCPSTMYQAQGLCCQKCPAGNRVKTDCTETAHTSCVACEDGTHMDKPSGLKQCTHCTICDLSFGLKENRTCTSTLDTVCKPEDGFYCVDVAAGSCMAAHKHRQCQPGEYISQTGTAFRDTECSDCSNGTFSDGTLKFCRPHRPCESLNLKLIRPGNATTDAQCEEQDQDNVVPIIIGCLLTILVIGIVIVIVIYVKRKTLCPKRGENNREQ
;
A
#
# COMPACT_ATOMS: atom_id res chain seq x y z
N MET A 1 29.81 27.53 -86.69
CA MET A 1 28.90 26.87 -85.74
C MET A 1 29.70 25.77 -85.03
N THR A 2 30.78 26.15 -84.33
CA THR A 2 30.86 26.36 -82.87
C THR A 2 30.47 25.14 -82.03
N SER A 3 31.51 24.50 -81.51
CA SER A 3 31.62 23.99 -80.14
C SER A 3 31.00 22.62 -79.83
N GLY A 4 31.63 21.57 -80.35
CA GLY A 4 31.53 20.20 -79.82
C GLY A 4 32.49 19.98 -78.64
N GLY A 5 32.35 20.79 -77.58
CA GLY A 5 33.17 20.72 -76.38
C GLY A 5 32.55 19.88 -75.26
N ASN A 6 32.94 18.61 -75.17
CA ASN A 6 33.28 17.89 -73.94
C ASN A 6 32.22 17.67 -72.83
N SER A 7 31.07 17.05 -73.14
CA SER A 7 30.14 16.50 -72.13
C SER A 7 30.80 15.52 -71.13
N LEU A 8 31.77 14.72 -71.61
CA LEU A 8 32.58 13.81 -70.78
C LEU A 8 33.46 14.55 -69.75
N THR A 9 33.96 15.75 -70.07
CA THR A 9 34.80 16.51 -69.12
C THR A 9 33.99 17.12 -67.99
N ALA A 10 32.75 17.57 -68.26
CA ALA A 10 31.86 18.11 -67.25
C ALA A 10 31.42 17.04 -66.23
N ALA A 11 31.11 15.83 -66.70
CA ALA A 11 30.76 14.70 -65.84
C ALA A 11 31.95 14.25 -64.97
N VAL A 12 33.16 14.21 -65.52
CA VAL A 12 34.39 13.90 -64.77
C VAL A 12 34.68 14.98 -63.72
N LEU A 13 34.53 16.27 -64.07
CA LEU A 13 34.65 17.39 -63.14
C LEU A 13 33.62 17.33 -62.00
N LEU A 14 32.37 16.97 -62.28
CA LEU A 14 31.34 16.79 -61.25
C LEU A 14 31.66 15.62 -60.31
N ILE A 15 32.15 14.49 -60.82
CA ILE A 15 32.56 13.35 -59.99
C ILE A 15 33.76 13.73 -59.12
N ILE A 16 34.74 14.45 -59.66
CA ILE A 16 35.89 14.96 -58.90
C ILE A 16 35.41 15.93 -57.82
N MET A 17 34.53 16.89 -58.14
CA MET A 17 33.98 17.83 -57.17
C MET A 17 33.20 17.13 -56.06
N MET A 18 32.39 16.10 -56.38
CA MET A 18 31.69 15.31 -55.36
C MET A 18 32.65 14.51 -54.49
N LYS A 19 33.71 13.92 -55.05
CA LYS A 19 34.73 13.20 -54.27
C LYS A 19 35.56 14.13 -53.38
N VAL A 20 35.92 15.32 -53.88
CA VAL A 20 36.64 16.34 -53.10
C VAL A 20 35.75 16.89 -51.97
N PHE A 21 34.46 17.12 -52.22
CA PHE A 21 33.49 17.48 -51.19
C PHE A 21 33.36 16.40 -50.11
N SER A 22 33.26 15.13 -50.50
CA SER A 22 33.17 14.01 -49.55
C SER A 22 34.41 13.86 -48.65
N VAL A 23 35.61 14.21 -49.14
CA VAL A 23 36.85 14.23 -48.35
C VAL A 23 36.88 15.40 -47.35
N LEU A 24 36.28 16.54 -47.70
CA LEU A 24 36.19 17.74 -46.84
C LEU A 24 35.10 17.63 -45.77
N THR A 25 34.13 16.72 -45.91
CA THR A 25 33.01 16.54 -44.97
C THR A 25 33.12 15.28 -44.12
N GLN A 26 34.32 14.77 -43.87
CA GLN A 26 34.50 13.60 -43.00
C GLN A 26 34.26 14.01 -41.54
N SER A 27 33.01 13.85 -41.09
CA SER A 27 32.67 13.90 -39.66
C SER A 27 33.55 12.92 -38.86
N CYS A 28 33.88 13.30 -37.63
CA CYS A 28 34.73 12.47 -36.79
C CYS A 28 34.13 11.06 -36.57
N PRO A 29 34.96 10.01 -36.43
CA PRO A 29 34.50 8.68 -36.03
C PRO A 29 33.70 8.73 -34.74
N SER A 30 32.79 7.76 -34.53
CA SER A 30 31.91 7.72 -33.35
C SER A 30 32.65 7.63 -32.00
N THR A 31 33.91 7.22 -31.99
CA THR A 31 34.80 7.17 -30.81
C THR A 31 35.43 8.53 -30.46
N MET A 32 35.31 9.51 -31.36
CA MET A 32 35.90 10.84 -31.25
C MET A 32 34.80 11.90 -31.27
N TYR A 33 35.14 13.12 -30.87
CA TYR A 33 34.26 14.29 -31.00
C TYR A 33 34.98 15.39 -31.75
N GLN A 34 34.23 16.26 -32.40
CA GLN A 34 34.80 17.37 -33.15
C GLN A 34 34.95 18.59 -32.25
N ALA A 35 36.15 19.16 -32.20
CA ALA A 35 36.41 20.43 -31.51
C ALA A 35 37.42 21.24 -32.33
N GLN A 36 37.09 22.51 -32.61
CA GLN A 36 37.98 23.44 -33.33
C GLN A 36 38.53 22.88 -34.67
N GLY A 37 37.73 22.08 -35.39
CA GLY A 37 38.13 21.48 -36.66
C GLY A 37 38.99 20.20 -36.54
N LEU A 38 39.36 19.80 -35.32
CA LEU A 38 40.09 18.58 -35.02
C LEU A 38 39.14 17.47 -34.53
N CYS A 39 39.53 16.22 -34.76
CA CYS A 39 38.90 15.08 -34.12
C CYS A 39 39.66 14.74 -32.83
N CYS A 40 38.97 14.89 -31.70
CA CYS A 40 39.51 14.70 -30.37
C CYS A 40 38.99 13.39 -29.76
N GLN A 41 39.83 12.70 -28.98
CA GLN A 41 39.40 11.53 -28.22
C GLN A 41 38.44 11.93 -27.11
N LYS A 42 37.31 11.23 -26.99
CA LYS A 42 36.31 11.44 -25.94
C LYS A 42 36.87 11.12 -24.55
N CYS A 43 36.36 11.80 -23.53
CA CYS A 43 36.61 11.43 -22.14
C CYS A 43 35.87 10.14 -21.79
N PRO A 44 36.42 9.28 -20.93
CA PRO A 44 35.75 8.07 -20.48
C PRO A 44 34.50 8.42 -19.65
N ALA A 45 33.61 7.44 -19.46
CA ALA A 45 32.45 7.59 -18.57
C ALA A 45 32.89 8.08 -17.18
N GLY A 46 32.04 8.87 -16.53
CA GLY A 46 32.35 9.53 -15.26
C GLY A 46 33.27 10.73 -15.35
N ASN A 47 33.65 11.17 -16.56
CA ASN A 47 34.49 12.34 -16.77
C ASN A 47 33.90 13.26 -17.84
N ARG A 48 34.15 14.56 -17.66
CA ARG A 48 33.86 15.63 -18.63
C ARG A 48 35.14 16.19 -19.21
N VAL A 49 35.02 16.82 -20.38
CA VAL A 49 36.11 17.57 -21.01
C VAL A 49 36.39 18.83 -20.19
N LYS A 50 37.62 18.96 -19.70
CA LYS A 50 38.14 20.18 -19.07
C LYS A 50 38.69 21.13 -20.14
N THR A 51 39.54 20.61 -21.02
CA THR A 51 40.08 21.35 -22.17
C THR A 51 40.08 20.46 -23.40
N ASP A 52 39.69 21.04 -24.53
CA ASP A 52 39.68 20.35 -25.83
C ASP A 52 41.11 19.96 -26.25
N CYS A 53 41.21 19.00 -27.17
CA CYS A 53 42.51 18.65 -27.75
C CYS A 53 43.01 19.78 -28.67
N THR A 54 44.33 19.82 -28.87
CA THR A 54 44.99 20.65 -29.87
C THR A 54 45.76 19.75 -30.84
N GLU A 55 46.44 20.32 -31.83
CA GLU A 55 47.30 19.55 -32.75
C GLU A 55 48.39 18.75 -32.03
N THR A 56 48.82 19.20 -30.84
CA THR A 56 49.94 18.61 -30.09
C THR A 56 49.55 18.03 -28.73
N ALA A 57 48.37 18.35 -28.20
CA ALA A 57 47.92 17.91 -26.88
C ALA A 57 46.59 17.15 -26.95
N HIS A 58 46.48 16.07 -26.19
CA HIS A 58 45.24 15.31 -26.05
C HIS A 58 44.18 16.05 -25.22
N THR A 59 42.92 15.62 -25.35
CA THR A 59 41.82 16.10 -24.52
C THR A 59 42.15 15.92 -23.03
N SER A 60 41.99 16.97 -22.23
CA SER A 60 42.10 16.87 -20.78
C SER A 60 40.72 16.55 -20.19
N CYS A 61 40.66 15.50 -19.37
CA CYS A 61 39.44 15.03 -18.73
C CYS A 61 39.50 15.25 -17.22
N VAL A 62 38.34 15.56 -16.63
CA VAL A 62 38.18 15.68 -15.18
C VAL A 62 36.92 14.91 -14.75
N ALA A 63 36.96 14.34 -13.55
CA ALA A 63 35.83 13.59 -13.00
C ALA A 63 34.57 14.48 -12.88
N CYS A 64 33.41 13.86 -13.02
CA CYS A 64 32.15 14.49 -12.66
C CYS A 64 32.13 14.84 -11.17
N GLU A 65 31.53 15.98 -10.85
CA GLU A 65 31.34 16.43 -9.47
C GLU A 65 30.20 15.65 -8.82
N ASP A 66 30.17 15.60 -7.48
CA ASP A 66 29.11 14.92 -6.74
C ASP A 66 27.73 15.48 -7.13
N GLY A 67 26.75 14.56 -7.32
CA GLY A 67 25.43 14.93 -7.83
C GLY A 67 25.37 15.09 -9.36
N THR A 68 26.42 14.71 -10.08
CA THR A 68 26.41 14.62 -11.56
C THR A 68 26.99 13.30 -12.07
N HIS A 69 26.59 12.90 -13.28
CA HIS A 69 27.03 11.66 -13.90
C HIS A 69 27.26 11.79 -15.43
N MET A 70 27.99 10.82 -15.98
CA MET A 70 28.24 10.65 -17.41
C MET A 70 28.31 9.16 -17.72
N ASP A 71 27.28 8.62 -18.36
CA ASP A 71 27.08 7.18 -18.57
C ASP A 71 27.98 6.58 -19.65
N LYS A 72 28.39 7.39 -20.62
CA LYS A 72 29.13 6.98 -21.80
C LYS A 72 30.33 7.87 -22.05
N PRO A 73 31.36 7.36 -22.76
CA PRO A 73 32.43 8.21 -23.25
C PRO A 73 31.88 9.36 -24.09
N SER A 74 32.22 10.59 -23.75
CA SER A 74 31.64 11.79 -24.36
C SER A 74 32.67 12.91 -24.57
N GLY A 75 32.33 13.83 -25.48
CA GLY A 75 33.05 15.10 -25.67
C GLY A 75 32.39 16.26 -24.92
N LEU A 76 31.54 15.96 -23.94
CA LEU A 76 30.76 16.99 -23.24
C LEU A 76 31.63 17.68 -22.18
N LYS A 77 31.45 19.00 -22.06
CA LYS A 77 32.17 19.83 -21.07
C LYS A 77 31.50 19.87 -19.71
N GLN A 78 30.27 19.37 -19.61
CA GLN A 78 29.45 19.31 -18.41
C GLN A 78 28.88 17.90 -18.23
N CYS A 79 28.80 17.45 -16.99
CA CYS A 79 28.12 16.21 -16.63
C CYS A 79 26.62 16.47 -16.45
N THR A 80 25.81 15.41 -16.58
CA THR A 80 24.37 15.48 -16.39
C THR A 80 24.05 15.47 -14.90
N HIS A 81 23.11 16.29 -14.44
CA HIS A 81 22.65 16.22 -13.06
C HIS A 81 21.94 14.89 -12.79
N CYS A 82 22.20 14.30 -11.64
CA CYS A 82 21.51 13.10 -11.22
C CYS A 82 20.02 13.36 -11.01
N THR A 83 19.19 12.38 -11.36
CA THR A 83 17.76 12.38 -11.06
C THR A 83 17.54 12.44 -9.55
N ILE A 84 16.58 13.26 -9.11
CA ILE A 84 16.17 13.38 -7.71
C ILE A 84 14.88 12.59 -7.52
N CYS A 85 14.88 11.64 -6.59
CA CYS A 85 13.68 10.89 -6.22
C CYS A 85 12.92 11.66 -5.14
N ASP A 86 12.00 12.53 -5.56
CA ASP A 86 11.22 13.38 -4.64
C ASP A 86 10.04 12.61 -4.03
N LEU A 87 10.00 12.61 -2.69
CA LEU A 87 8.94 12.01 -1.88
C LEU A 87 7.56 12.59 -2.20
N SER A 88 7.48 13.83 -2.66
CA SER A 88 6.24 14.50 -3.06
C SER A 88 5.57 13.81 -4.26
N PHE A 89 6.34 13.12 -5.10
CA PHE A 89 5.84 12.26 -6.18
C PHE A 89 5.70 10.80 -5.76
N GLY A 90 5.82 10.49 -4.46
CA GLY A 90 5.74 9.13 -3.92
C GLY A 90 6.94 8.27 -4.29
N LEU A 91 8.12 8.86 -4.47
CA LEU A 91 9.33 8.18 -4.91
C LEU A 91 10.39 8.12 -3.81
N LYS A 92 11.22 7.08 -3.86
CA LYS A 92 12.46 6.95 -3.10
C LYS A 92 13.57 6.38 -3.95
N GLU A 93 14.80 6.58 -3.49
CA GLU A 93 15.96 6.00 -4.16
C GLU A 93 15.94 4.47 -4.08
N ASN A 94 16.12 3.85 -5.24
CA ASN A 94 16.43 2.43 -5.36
C ASN A 94 17.94 2.21 -5.50
N ARG A 95 18.60 3.09 -6.26
CA ARG A 95 20.04 3.12 -6.45
C ARG A 95 20.50 4.58 -6.44
N THR A 96 21.52 4.85 -5.65
CA THR A 96 22.16 6.17 -5.57
C THR A 96 22.90 6.51 -6.86
N CYS A 97 23.10 7.81 -7.10
CA CYS A 97 23.92 8.27 -8.22
C CYS A 97 25.40 7.96 -8.01
N THR A 98 26.12 7.74 -9.12
CA THR A 98 27.59 7.71 -9.16
C THR A 98 28.09 8.54 -10.33
N SER A 99 29.39 8.78 -10.45
CA SER A 99 29.93 9.53 -11.59
C SER A 99 29.57 8.90 -12.95
N THR A 100 29.33 7.58 -13.02
CA THR A 100 28.98 6.88 -14.27
C THR A 100 27.52 6.48 -14.39
N LEU A 101 26.72 6.57 -13.31
CA LEU A 101 25.36 6.05 -13.29
C LEU A 101 24.41 7.05 -12.67
N ASP A 102 23.28 7.28 -13.33
CA ASP A 102 22.20 8.05 -12.76
C ASP A 102 21.54 7.32 -11.56
N THR A 103 20.91 8.12 -10.71
CA THR A 103 19.96 7.66 -9.68
C THR A 103 18.84 6.88 -10.34
N VAL A 104 18.40 5.80 -9.69
CA VAL A 104 17.20 5.06 -10.10
C VAL A 104 16.18 5.18 -8.98
N CYS A 105 15.00 5.67 -9.31
CA CYS A 105 13.89 5.85 -8.40
C CYS A 105 12.95 4.64 -8.43
N LYS A 106 12.33 4.37 -7.28
CA LYS A 106 11.22 3.42 -7.11
C LYS A 106 10.10 4.10 -6.31
N PRO A 107 8.88 3.55 -6.32
CA PRO A 107 7.83 4.00 -5.43
C PRO A 107 8.24 3.87 -3.95
N GLU A 108 7.79 4.82 -3.14
CA GLU A 108 7.81 4.75 -1.68
C GLU A 108 6.89 3.63 -1.17
N ASP A 109 7.09 3.18 0.08
CA ASP A 109 6.24 2.14 0.65
C ASP A 109 4.78 2.61 0.74
N GLY A 110 3.86 1.76 0.28
CA GLY A 110 2.46 2.11 0.15
C GLY A 110 2.11 2.90 -1.11
N PHE A 111 3.01 2.97 -2.09
CA PHE A 111 2.77 3.55 -3.42
C PHE A 111 3.05 2.52 -4.53
N TYR A 112 2.44 2.76 -5.70
CA TYR A 112 2.73 2.03 -6.94
C TYR A 112 3.09 3.01 -8.05
N CYS A 113 4.02 2.58 -8.91
CA CYS A 113 4.50 3.37 -10.02
C CYS A 113 3.44 3.51 -11.10
N VAL A 114 3.26 4.73 -11.61
CA VAL A 114 2.34 5.02 -12.71
C VAL A 114 3.03 5.54 -13.96
N ASP A 115 4.27 6.00 -13.82
CA ASP A 115 5.10 6.44 -14.94
C ASP A 115 6.52 5.88 -14.81
N VAL A 116 7.01 5.22 -15.87
CA VAL A 116 8.32 4.57 -15.90
C VAL A 116 9.10 5.10 -17.10
N ALA A 117 10.29 5.66 -16.82
CA ALA A 117 11.22 6.12 -17.85
C ALA A 117 12.60 5.51 -17.62
N ALA A 118 13.18 4.91 -18.66
CA ALA A 118 14.53 4.32 -18.63
C ALA A 118 14.79 3.35 -17.45
N GLY A 119 13.75 2.63 -16.99
CA GLY A 119 13.86 1.70 -15.85
C GLY A 119 13.81 2.35 -14.47
N SER A 120 13.50 3.65 -14.39
CA SER A 120 13.26 4.43 -13.17
C SER A 120 11.79 4.81 -13.07
N CYS A 121 11.23 4.83 -11.86
CA CYS A 121 9.87 5.34 -11.63
C CYS A 121 9.89 6.87 -11.54
N MET A 122 9.10 7.54 -12.38
CA MET A 122 9.04 9.01 -12.47
C MET A 122 7.89 9.62 -11.68
N ALA A 123 6.84 8.83 -11.42
CA ALA A 123 5.72 9.23 -10.57
C ALA A 123 5.04 7.99 -10.00
N ALA A 124 4.55 8.11 -8.76
CA ALA A 124 3.82 7.06 -8.09
C ALA A 124 2.51 7.58 -7.47
N HIS A 125 1.54 6.70 -7.36
CA HIS A 125 0.29 6.94 -6.64
C HIS A 125 0.23 6.10 -5.38
N LYS A 126 -0.40 6.65 -4.34
CA LYS A 126 -0.62 5.92 -3.10
C LYS A 126 -1.54 4.74 -3.38
N HIS A 127 -1.25 3.60 -2.76
CA HIS A 127 -2.13 2.45 -2.82
C HIS A 127 -3.53 2.80 -2.29
N ARG A 128 -4.55 2.30 -2.98
CA ARG A 128 -5.94 2.34 -2.53
C ARG A 128 -6.04 1.69 -1.15
N GLN A 129 -6.78 2.36 -0.26
CA GLN A 129 -7.20 1.79 1.02
C GLN A 129 -8.59 1.16 0.83
N CYS A 130 -8.75 -0.08 1.27
CA CYS A 130 -10.05 -0.73 1.25
C CYS A 130 -10.94 -0.12 2.34
N GLN A 131 -12.23 0.00 2.05
CA GLN A 131 -13.19 0.59 2.96
C GLN A 131 -13.69 -0.46 3.97
N PRO A 132 -14.28 -0.04 5.10
CA PRO A 132 -15.03 -0.96 5.95
C PRO A 132 -16.11 -1.67 5.12
N GLY A 133 -16.23 -2.98 5.27
CA GLY A 133 -17.05 -3.81 4.38
C GLY A 133 -16.29 -4.49 3.25
N GLU A 134 -15.06 -4.06 2.98
CA GLU A 134 -14.15 -4.68 2.03
C GLU A 134 -12.98 -5.36 2.74
N TYR A 135 -12.33 -6.30 2.06
CA TYR A 135 -11.05 -6.87 2.44
C TYR A 135 -10.04 -6.72 1.30
N ILE A 136 -8.76 -6.77 1.64
CA ILE A 136 -7.64 -6.74 0.70
C ILE A 136 -7.56 -8.09 0.00
N SER A 137 -8.12 -8.19 -1.21
CA SER A 137 -8.08 -9.41 -2.01
C SER A 137 -6.72 -9.61 -2.67
N GLN A 138 -6.07 -8.52 -3.10
CA GLN A 138 -4.68 -8.52 -3.55
C GLN A 138 -3.93 -7.33 -2.95
N THR A 139 -2.81 -7.61 -2.30
CA THR A 139 -1.94 -6.55 -1.78
C THR A 139 -1.26 -5.81 -2.93
N GLY A 140 -1.23 -4.47 -2.86
CA GLY A 140 -0.52 -3.65 -3.82
C GLY A 140 0.97 -3.99 -3.91
N THR A 141 1.54 -3.73 -5.08
CA THR A 141 2.97 -3.92 -5.38
C THR A 141 3.56 -2.61 -5.89
N ALA A 142 4.86 -2.59 -6.18
CA ALA A 142 5.51 -1.42 -6.78
C ALA A 142 4.93 -1.02 -8.15
N PHE A 143 4.13 -1.88 -8.80
CA PHE A 143 3.58 -1.61 -10.15
C PHE A 143 2.08 -1.86 -10.26
N ARG A 144 1.42 -2.26 -9.19
CA ARG A 144 -0.02 -2.56 -9.17
C ARG A 144 -0.63 -2.02 -7.88
N ASP A 145 -1.79 -1.40 -8.02
CA ASP A 145 -2.55 -0.93 -6.87
C ASP A 145 -3.09 -2.11 -6.03
N THR A 146 -3.50 -1.81 -4.80
CA THR A 146 -4.22 -2.73 -3.93
C THR A 146 -5.62 -2.99 -4.50
N GLU A 147 -6.00 -4.26 -4.54
CA GLU A 147 -7.33 -4.69 -4.95
C GLU A 147 -8.16 -5.04 -3.71
N CYS A 148 -9.40 -4.56 -3.71
CA CYS A 148 -10.34 -4.74 -2.62
C CYS A 148 -11.55 -5.54 -3.11
N SER A 149 -12.17 -6.31 -2.23
CA SER A 149 -13.38 -7.06 -2.52
C SER A 149 -14.34 -7.01 -1.35
N ASP A 150 -15.64 -7.08 -1.64
CA ASP A 150 -16.69 -6.98 -0.63
C ASP A 150 -16.77 -8.23 0.27
N CYS A 151 -17.14 -8.03 1.52
CA CYS A 151 -17.46 -9.11 2.44
C CYS A 151 -18.78 -9.79 2.06
N SER A 152 -18.77 -11.13 2.09
CA SER A 152 -19.98 -11.92 1.93
C SER A 152 -20.85 -11.89 3.19
N ASN A 153 -22.11 -12.28 3.05
CA ASN A 153 -23.03 -12.33 4.17
C ASN A 153 -22.50 -13.24 5.30
N GLY A 154 -22.66 -12.82 6.54
CA GLY A 154 -22.11 -13.50 7.72
C GLY A 154 -20.64 -13.17 8.01
N THR A 155 -20.03 -12.23 7.29
CA THR A 155 -18.65 -11.80 7.51
C THR A 155 -18.51 -10.28 7.57
N PHE A 156 -17.42 -9.78 8.15
CA PHE A 156 -17.13 -8.37 8.28
C PHE A 156 -15.64 -8.03 8.21
N SER A 157 -15.32 -6.78 7.86
CA SER A 157 -13.96 -6.26 7.82
C SER A 157 -13.94 -4.74 8.03
N ASP A 158 -12.86 -4.24 8.64
CA ASP A 158 -12.60 -2.80 8.81
C ASP A 158 -11.83 -2.20 7.62
N GLY A 159 -11.58 -2.98 6.57
CA GLY A 159 -10.81 -2.58 5.38
C GLY A 159 -9.30 -2.85 5.48
N THR A 160 -8.79 -3.29 6.64
CA THR A 160 -7.34 -3.52 6.83
C THR A 160 -6.94 -4.99 6.67
N LEU A 161 -7.92 -5.89 6.65
CA LEU A 161 -7.71 -7.33 6.67
C LEU A 161 -7.58 -7.91 5.26
N LYS A 162 -6.84 -9.02 5.13
CA LYS A 162 -6.73 -9.81 3.89
C LYS A 162 -7.91 -10.76 3.64
N PHE A 163 -8.81 -10.85 4.60
CA PHE A 163 -10.04 -11.66 4.51
C PHE A 163 -11.06 -11.12 5.51
N CYS A 164 -12.34 -11.28 5.19
CA CYS A 164 -13.41 -10.93 6.11
C CYS A 164 -13.49 -11.95 7.25
N ARG A 165 -13.69 -11.46 8.47
CA ARG A 165 -13.88 -12.32 9.65
C ARG A 165 -15.33 -12.76 9.73
N PRO A 166 -15.62 -14.02 10.11
CA PRO A 166 -16.99 -14.44 10.35
C PRO A 166 -17.59 -13.68 11.53
N HIS A 167 -18.90 -13.44 11.48
CA HIS A 167 -19.62 -12.88 12.61
C HIS A 167 -19.58 -13.81 13.82
N ARG A 168 -19.57 -13.24 15.01
CA ARG A 168 -19.68 -13.96 16.26
C ARG A 168 -21.00 -14.76 16.30
N PRO A 169 -20.94 -16.09 16.50
CA PRO A 169 -22.13 -16.93 16.45
C PRO A 169 -22.85 -16.94 17.81
N CYS A 170 -23.64 -15.89 18.10
CA CYS A 170 -24.30 -15.69 19.40
C CYS A 170 -25.11 -16.92 19.85
N GLU A 171 -25.89 -17.53 18.95
CA GLU A 171 -26.73 -18.69 19.27
C GLU A 171 -25.93 -19.91 19.70
N SER A 172 -24.82 -20.21 19.01
CA SER A 172 -23.95 -21.34 19.39
C SER A 172 -23.21 -21.11 20.71
N LEU A 173 -23.12 -19.86 21.15
CA LEU A 173 -22.50 -19.47 22.42
C LEU A 173 -23.53 -19.36 23.55
N ASN A 174 -24.81 -19.71 23.32
CA ASN A 174 -25.91 -19.50 24.27
C ASN A 174 -26.04 -18.03 24.72
N LEU A 175 -25.75 -17.09 23.83
CA LEU A 175 -25.88 -15.66 24.06
C LEU A 175 -27.09 -15.12 23.28
N LYS A 176 -27.75 -14.12 23.85
CA LYS A 176 -28.84 -13.43 23.18
C LYS A 176 -28.27 -12.45 22.16
N LEU A 177 -28.65 -12.59 20.89
CA LEU A 177 -28.33 -11.63 19.84
C LEU A 177 -29.03 -10.30 20.13
N ILE A 178 -28.26 -9.22 20.32
CA ILE A 178 -28.78 -7.87 20.52
C ILE A 178 -28.85 -7.12 19.20
N ARG A 179 -27.79 -7.22 18.39
CA ARG A 179 -27.71 -6.56 17.10
C ARG A 179 -27.04 -7.49 16.07
N PRO A 180 -27.68 -7.73 14.91
CA PRO A 180 -27.05 -8.52 13.86
C PRO A 180 -25.80 -7.80 13.34
N GLY A 181 -24.77 -8.58 13.03
CA GLY A 181 -23.59 -8.08 12.34
C GLY A 181 -23.92 -7.64 10.91
N ASN A 182 -23.05 -6.84 10.32
CA ASN A 182 -23.12 -6.44 8.91
C ASN A 182 -21.72 -6.55 8.29
N ALA A 183 -21.54 -6.11 7.03
CA ALA A 183 -20.23 -6.18 6.37
C ALA A 183 -19.12 -5.38 7.08
N THR A 184 -19.46 -4.39 7.89
CA THR A 184 -18.48 -3.49 8.54
C THR A 184 -18.24 -3.80 10.02
N THR A 185 -19.16 -4.48 10.69
CA THR A 185 -19.17 -4.67 12.14
C THR A 185 -19.68 -6.05 12.54
N ASP A 186 -19.15 -6.56 13.65
CA ASP A 186 -19.52 -7.86 14.20
C ASP A 186 -20.93 -7.85 14.83
N ALA A 187 -21.50 -9.05 15.00
CA ALA A 187 -22.71 -9.27 15.77
C ALA A 187 -22.48 -8.99 17.26
N GLN A 188 -23.41 -8.27 17.88
CA GLN A 188 -23.37 -7.96 19.31
C GLN A 188 -24.27 -8.92 20.07
N CYS A 189 -23.72 -9.58 21.09
CA CYS A 189 -24.42 -10.56 21.93
C CYS A 189 -24.31 -10.19 23.41
N GLU A 190 -25.31 -10.56 24.20
CA GLU A 190 -25.38 -10.38 25.65
C GLU A 190 -25.62 -11.72 26.35
N GLU A 191 -25.13 -11.86 27.59
CA GLU A 191 -25.39 -13.04 28.42
C GLU A 191 -26.87 -13.07 28.81
N GLN A 192 -27.48 -14.25 28.67
CA GLN A 192 -28.88 -14.42 29.01
C GLN A 192 -28.99 -14.71 30.51
N ASP A 193 -29.30 -13.69 31.30
CA ASP A 193 -29.45 -13.84 32.73
C ASP A 193 -30.66 -14.74 33.06
N GLN A 194 -30.38 -15.94 33.59
CA GLN A 194 -31.38 -16.94 33.98
C GLN A 194 -32.01 -16.62 35.35
N ASP A 195 -31.79 -15.42 35.88
CA ASP A 195 -32.14 -15.03 37.24
C ASP A 195 -33.63 -14.70 37.47
N ASN A 196 -34.48 -14.72 36.43
CA ASN A 196 -35.91 -14.46 36.58
C ASN A 196 -36.73 -15.66 37.10
N VAL A 197 -36.20 -16.89 37.07
CA VAL A 197 -36.91 -18.08 37.60
C VAL A 197 -36.61 -18.32 39.08
N VAL A 198 -35.44 -17.90 39.56
CA VAL A 198 -34.99 -18.09 40.94
C VAL A 198 -35.91 -17.40 41.98
N PRO A 199 -36.29 -16.11 41.84
CA PRO A 199 -37.17 -15.46 42.81
C PRO A 199 -38.61 -16.00 42.76
N ILE A 200 -39.07 -16.48 41.59
CA ILE A 200 -40.40 -17.10 41.44
C ILE A 200 -40.43 -18.44 42.19
N ILE A 201 -39.40 -19.27 42.06
CA ILE A 201 -39.30 -20.56 42.77
C ILE A 201 -39.23 -20.33 44.28
N ILE A 202 -38.42 -19.37 44.75
CA ILE A 202 -38.31 -19.04 46.18
C ILE A 202 -39.65 -18.50 46.72
N GLY A 203 -40.32 -17.63 45.96
CA GLY A 203 -41.65 -17.11 46.33
C GLY A 203 -42.71 -18.23 46.46
N CYS A 204 -42.73 -19.18 45.52
CA CYS A 204 -43.62 -20.33 45.59
C CYS A 204 -43.32 -21.22 46.80
N LEU A 205 -42.06 -21.48 47.13
CA LEU A 205 -41.70 -22.27 48.32
C LEU A 205 -42.12 -21.59 49.63
N LEU A 206 -41.91 -20.27 49.75
CA LEU A 206 -42.30 -19.51 50.93
C LEU A 206 -43.83 -19.46 51.11
N THR A 207 -44.59 -19.29 50.04
CA THR A 207 -46.06 -19.29 50.10
C THR A 207 -46.62 -20.65 50.52
N ILE A 208 -46.08 -21.76 50.00
CA ILE A 208 -46.46 -23.11 50.42
C ILE A 208 -46.15 -23.33 51.91
N LEU A 209 -44.99 -22.87 52.39
CA LEU A 209 -44.62 -22.98 53.81
C LEU A 209 -45.59 -22.20 54.71
N VAL A 210 -45.95 -20.97 54.34
CA VAL A 210 -46.91 -20.15 55.09
C VAL A 210 -48.28 -20.81 55.13
N ILE A 211 -48.78 -21.33 53.99
CA ILE A 211 -50.06 -22.06 53.93
C ILE A 211 -50.00 -23.29 54.84
N GLY A 212 -48.91 -24.06 54.81
CA GLY A 212 -48.70 -25.21 55.69
C GLY A 212 -48.77 -24.81 57.17
N ILE A 213 -48.09 -23.72 57.57
CA ILE A 213 -48.13 -23.19 58.94
C ILE A 213 -49.56 -22.77 59.33
N VAL A 214 -50.27 -22.06 58.46
CA VAL A 214 -51.67 -21.64 58.71
C VAL A 214 -52.57 -22.85 58.90
N ILE A 215 -52.45 -23.88 58.06
CA ILE A 215 -53.21 -25.13 58.20
C ILE A 215 -52.91 -25.79 59.54
N VAL A 216 -51.64 -25.88 59.95
CA VAL A 216 -51.24 -26.44 61.24
C VAL A 216 -51.81 -25.63 62.40
N ILE A 217 -51.76 -24.29 62.34
CA ILE A 217 -52.36 -23.40 63.35
C ILE A 217 -53.87 -23.61 63.43
N VAL A 218 -54.57 -23.68 62.29
CA VAL A 218 -56.02 -23.93 62.25
C VAL A 218 -56.36 -25.29 62.86
N ILE A 219 -55.59 -26.33 62.55
CA ILE A 219 -55.75 -27.67 63.16
C ILE A 219 -55.48 -27.61 64.66
N TYR A 220 -54.43 -26.92 65.10
CA TYR A 220 -54.08 -26.76 66.52
C TYR A 220 -55.17 -26.00 67.29
N VAL A 221 -55.67 -24.88 66.74
CA VAL A 221 -56.76 -24.09 67.33
C VAL A 221 -58.05 -24.92 67.39
N LYS A 222 -58.42 -25.64 66.32
CA LYS A 222 -59.55 -26.57 66.33
C LYS A 222 -59.41 -27.66 67.39
N ARG A 223 -58.21 -28.24 67.55
CA ARG A 223 -57.95 -29.25 68.60
C ARG A 223 -58.07 -28.66 70.01
N LYS A 224 -57.66 -27.40 70.20
CA LYS A 224 -57.75 -26.72 71.51
C LYS A 224 -59.17 -26.30 71.88
N THR A 225 -60.01 -25.86 70.91
CA THR A 225 -61.42 -25.52 71.17
C THR A 225 -62.32 -26.74 71.38
N LEU A 226 -61.88 -27.96 71.02
CA LEU A 226 -62.59 -29.22 71.25
C LEU A 226 -62.24 -29.94 72.58
N CYS A 227 -61.47 -29.32 73.48
CA CYS A 227 -61.26 -29.83 74.85
C CYS A 227 -61.93 -28.90 75.88
N PRO A 228 -63.09 -29.27 76.47
CA PRO A 228 -63.72 -28.47 77.51
C PRO A 228 -62.92 -28.57 78.82
N LYS A 229 -62.68 -27.42 79.47
CA LYS A 229 -62.13 -27.35 80.83
C LYS A 229 -63.18 -27.86 81.83
N ARG A 230 -62.86 -28.97 82.50
CA ARG A 230 -63.51 -29.43 83.74
C ARG A 230 -63.18 -28.44 84.86
N GLY A 231 -64.19 -27.78 85.40
CA GLY A 231 -64.12 -26.93 86.58
C GLY A 231 -65.31 -27.25 87.49
N GLU A 232 -64.99 -27.68 88.70
CA GLU A 232 -65.81 -28.34 89.70
C GLU A 232 -66.14 -27.36 90.85
N ASN A 233 -67.29 -27.59 91.53
CA ASN A 233 -67.75 -27.06 92.85
C ASN A 233 -68.22 -25.58 92.93
N ASN A 234 -69.25 -25.19 93.71
CA ASN A 234 -70.23 -25.87 94.59
C ASN A 234 -71.25 -24.82 95.13
N ARG A 235 -72.40 -25.30 95.65
CA ARG A 235 -73.27 -24.71 96.73
C ARG A 235 -74.09 -23.44 96.39
N GLU A 236 -75.34 -23.19 96.79
CA GLU A 236 -76.43 -23.70 97.68
C GLU A 236 -77.74 -23.49 96.87
N GLN A 237 -78.91 -24.11 97.08
CA GLN A 237 -79.68 -24.48 98.27
C GLN A 237 -80.86 -25.37 97.81
#